data_AF-A0A136LQJ5-F1
#
_entry.id   AF-A0A136LQJ5-F1
#
_cell.length_a   1.000
_cell.length_b   1.000
_cell.length_c   1.000
_cell.angle_alpha   90.00
_cell.angle_beta   90.00
_cell.angle_gamma   90.00
#
_symmetry.space_group_name_H-M   'P 1'
#
loop_
_entity.id
_entity.type
_entity.pdbx_description
1 polymer ?
#
loop_
_entity_poly.entity_id
_entity_poly.type
_entity_poly.pdbx_seq_one_letter_code
_entity_poly.pdbx_strand_id
1 'polypeptide(L)'
;MIRPLLFSVLALLIFSSASAQAPKGINYQGVARDNEGKPIASKTISVRISILQNSAQGNAEYSETHSPQTNPFGLFTLVIGQGTVTTGNFAFVSWAVGNKWLQIEIDPSGGSSYQLAGSQQLMSVPYAFYAEYSGNNNLTAGTGIAIENGVISNTGDGDNSATNELITSASLTADRKLRITDAGGTKEVDLAPVANQSLTLSGTTLTISGGNSVNIGSVNTDNQDLTLNTSTNQLSLTNDATSVDLSPYRQTLTYTPGTNNLAIAGGNNVTISTTLAQTLTNNPNASGIRIQNVGAPTTATDATTKGYVDTSIATAIATNYAFKTDFNFINPGVVYNDSPLALTDAFDDFNVVSGARFTAPVAGVYSFTVTATSNLNGAPIKLRVTSGSSNLYTIKRTQEFAAPILNYLDSTIFKLNAGDTVELVVTSSALGENVVGSLFGSKL
;
A
#
# COMPACT_ATOMS: atom_id res chain seq x y z
N MET A 1 55.12 23.41 25.27
CA MET A 1 55.01 22.12 26.01
C MET A 1 56.28 21.73 26.80
N ILE A 2 57.42 22.44 26.67
CA ILE A 2 58.70 22.06 27.33
C ILE A 2 58.78 22.47 28.81
N ARG A 3 58.16 23.59 29.22
CA ARG A 3 58.17 24.08 30.61
C ARG A 3 57.49 23.16 31.66
N PRO A 4 56.34 22.52 31.40
CA PRO A 4 55.74 21.60 32.38
C PRO A 4 56.48 20.25 32.49
N LEU A 5 57.24 19.86 31.47
CA LEU A 5 58.03 18.62 31.48
C LEU A 5 59.24 18.74 32.43
N LEU A 6 59.90 19.89 32.46
CA LEU A 6 61.09 20.12 33.29
C LEU A 6 60.76 20.09 34.80
N PHE A 7 59.62 20.64 35.19
CA PHE A 7 59.15 20.59 36.59
C PHE A 7 58.80 19.17 37.03
N SER A 8 58.26 18.35 36.11
CA SER A 8 57.91 16.96 36.39
C SER A 8 59.15 16.06 36.54
N VAL A 9 60.19 16.29 35.73
CA VAL A 9 61.47 15.56 35.82
C VAL A 9 62.23 15.93 37.10
N LEU A 10 62.23 17.22 37.48
CA LEU A 10 62.90 17.67 38.71
C LEU A 10 62.20 17.14 39.96
N ALA A 11 60.86 17.06 39.96
CA ALA A 11 60.09 16.47 41.05
C ALA A 11 60.35 14.96 41.22
N LEU A 12 60.70 14.25 40.15
CA LEU A 12 60.97 12.80 40.19
C LEU A 12 62.37 12.47 40.78
N LEU A 13 63.33 13.39 40.68
CA LEU A 13 64.72 13.21 41.15
C LEU A 13 64.90 13.43 42.65
N ILE A 14 63.93 14.02 43.35
CA ILE A 14 64.02 14.35 44.78
C ILE A 14 63.52 13.22 45.71
N PHE A 15 62.95 12.14 45.16
CA PHE A 15 62.38 11.03 45.93
C PHE A 15 63.23 9.76 45.96
N SER A 16 64.42 9.75 45.36
CA SER A 16 65.27 8.57 45.36
C SER A 16 66.12 8.46 46.64
N SER A 17 65.67 7.57 47.53
CA SER A 17 66.47 6.80 48.50
C SER A 17 66.57 7.33 49.93
N ALA A 18 65.47 7.27 50.68
CA ALA A 18 65.52 7.15 52.14
C ALA A 18 65.46 5.65 52.51
N SER A 19 66.59 5.06 52.91
CA SER A 19 66.60 3.73 53.52
C SER A 19 66.31 3.87 55.02
N ALA A 20 65.05 3.72 55.42
CA ALA A 20 64.62 3.74 56.81
C ALA A 20 64.71 2.34 57.48
N GLN A 21 65.74 1.55 57.16
CA GLN A 21 65.94 0.30 57.89
C GLN A 21 66.52 0.61 59.26
N ALA A 22 65.86 0.11 60.32
CA ALA A 22 66.41 0.18 61.66
C ALA A 22 67.84 -0.41 61.66
N PRO A 23 68.83 0.23 62.29
CA PRO A 23 70.18 -0.31 62.39
C PRO A 23 70.16 -1.74 62.93
N LYS A 24 70.69 -2.70 62.16
CA LYS A 24 70.70 -4.12 62.51
C LYS A 24 72.04 -4.47 63.15
N GLY A 25 72.12 -4.47 64.48
CA GLY A 25 73.33 -4.85 65.19
C GLY A 25 73.09 -5.08 66.68
N ILE A 26 74.08 -5.67 67.35
CA ILE A 26 74.03 -5.99 68.79
C ILE A 26 75.11 -5.17 69.50
N ASN A 27 74.72 -4.31 70.45
CA ASN A 27 75.69 -3.57 71.25
C ASN A 27 76.51 -4.53 72.12
N TYR A 28 77.83 -4.36 72.13
CA TYR A 28 78.77 -5.15 72.93
C TYR A 28 79.77 -4.25 73.64
N GLN A 29 80.08 -4.59 74.89
CA GLN A 29 81.08 -3.91 75.70
C GLN A 29 81.97 -4.97 76.38
N GLY A 30 83.28 -4.74 76.34
CA GLY A 30 84.25 -5.65 76.94
C GLY A 30 85.40 -4.88 77.59
N VAL A 31 86.14 -5.56 78.45
CA VAL A 31 87.37 -5.03 79.07
C VAL A 31 88.55 -5.88 78.62
N ALA A 32 89.45 -5.30 77.83
CA ALA A 32 90.65 -5.95 77.36
C ALA A 32 91.73 -5.96 78.46
N ARG A 33 92.25 -7.14 78.76
CA ARG A 33 93.33 -7.38 79.74
C ARG A 33 94.47 -8.12 79.06
N ASP A 34 95.69 -7.88 79.53
CA ASP A 34 96.87 -8.68 79.15
C ASP A 34 96.90 -10.03 79.90
N ASN A 35 97.94 -10.82 79.64
CA ASN A 35 98.12 -12.14 80.21
C ASN A 35 98.34 -12.12 81.74
N GLU A 36 98.75 -10.99 82.29
CA GLU A 36 98.88 -10.74 83.73
C GLU A 36 97.58 -10.22 84.36
N GLY A 37 96.51 -10.06 83.56
CA GLY A 37 95.20 -9.58 83.99
C GLY A 37 95.11 -8.06 84.16
N LYS A 38 96.14 -7.31 83.77
CA LYS A 38 96.16 -5.85 83.82
C LYS A 38 95.42 -5.27 82.60
N PRO A 39 94.66 -4.17 82.76
CA PRO A 39 93.96 -3.56 81.64
C PRO A 39 94.92 -3.06 80.54
N ILE A 40 94.58 -3.34 79.29
CA ILE A 40 95.25 -2.75 78.12
C ILE A 40 94.70 -1.32 77.96
N ALA A 41 95.34 -0.36 78.61
CA ALA A 41 94.85 1.01 78.73
C ALA A 41 95.14 1.88 77.49
N SER A 42 94.14 2.65 77.04
CA SER A 42 94.28 3.73 76.04
C SER A 42 94.97 3.31 74.73
N LYS A 43 94.65 2.11 74.23
CA LYS A 43 95.32 1.52 73.06
C LYS A 43 94.31 1.00 72.05
N THR A 44 94.61 1.15 70.77
CA THR A 44 93.86 0.47 69.69
C THR A 44 94.20 -1.00 69.72
N ILE A 45 93.18 -1.84 69.87
CA ILE A 45 93.27 -3.30 69.81
C ILE A 45 92.48 -3.79 68.59
N SER A 46 92.78 -4.99 68.10
CA SER A 46 91.90 -5.66 67.12
C SER A 46 91.06 -6.70 67.83
N VAL A 47 89.76 -6.70 67.57
CA VAL A 47 88.80 -7.65 68.14
C VAL A 47 88.13 -8.41 67.00
N ARG A 48 88.24 -9.73 67.01
CA ARG A 48 87.49 -10.61 66.12
C ARG A 48 86.32 -11.21 66.89
N ILE A 49 85.16 -11.16 66.27
CA ILE A 49 83.91 -11.66 66.83
C ILE A 49 83.38 -12.73 65.89
N SER A 50 83.04 -13.90 66.43
CA SER A 50 82.42 -14.97 65.67
C SER A 50 81.15 -15.46 66.35
N ILE A 51 80.10 -15.69 65.55
CA ILE A 51 78.86 -16.34 65.97
C ILE A 51 78.96 -17.81 65.59
N LEU A 52 79.03 -18.68 66.58
CA LEU A 52 79.20 -20.13 66.42
C LEU A 52 77.86 -20.86 66.60
N GLN A 53 77.73 -21.99 65.91
CA GLN A 53 76.58 -22.88 65.99
C GLN A 53 76.70 -23.91 67.11
N ASN A 54 75.63 -24.05 67.90
CA ASN A 54 75.33 -25.12 68.85
C ASN A 54 76.26 -25.26 70.06
N SER A 55 77.55 -24.93 69.96
CA SER A 55 78.55 -25.08 71.03
C SER A 55 79.64 -24.00 70.99
N ALA A 56 80.41 -23.89 72.08
CA ALA A 56 81.53 -22.95 72.22
C ALA A 56 82.69 -23.17 71.23
N GLN A 57 82.75 -24.34 70.58
CA GLN A 57 83.73 -24.71 69.55
C GLN A 57 83.03 -25.04 68.21
N GLY A 58 81.78 -24.60 68.04
CA GLY A 58 81.01 -24.82 66.83
C GLY A 58 81.59 -24.11 65.61
N ASN A 59 81.07 -24.45 64.43
CA ASN A 59 81.42 -23.74 63.20
C ASN A 59 80.89 -22.29 63.25
N ALA A 60 81.69 -21.34 62.75
CA ALA A 60 81.29 -19.95 62.64
C ALA A 60 80.26 -19.76 61.50
N GLU A 61 79.04 -19.36 61.84
CA GLU A 61 78.04 -18.88 60.87
C GLU A 61 78.42 -17.50 60.32
N TYR A 62 79.01 -16.68 61.19
CA TYR A 62 79.38 -15.30 60.89
C TYR A 62 80.61 -14.89 61.69
N SER A 63 81.49 -14.11 61.08
CA SER A 63 82.65 -13.53 61.75
C SER A 63 82.97 -12.15 61.19
N GLU A 64 83.39 -11.23 62.05
CA GLU A 64 83.79 -9.86 61.72
C GLU A 64 84.93 -9.37 62.61
N THR A 65 85.63 -8.33 62.15
CA THR A 65 86.69 -7.67 62.91
C THR A 65 86.38 -6.20 63.17
N HIS A 66 86.87 -5.72 64.31
CA HIS A 66 86.78 -4.34 64.78
C HIS A 66 88.15 -3.87 65.28
N SER A 67 88.40 -2.56 65.24
CA SER A 67 89.62 -1.96 65.79
C SER A 67 89.31 -0.86 66.81
N PRO A 68 88.65 -1.18 67.94
CA PRO A 68 88.27 -0.17 68.92
C PRO A 68 89.49 0.33 69.71
N GLN A 69 89.40 1.57 70.20
CA GLN A 69 90.34 2.12 71.17
C GLN A 69 89.82 1.86 72.59
N THR A 70 90.66 1.26 73.44
CA THR A 70 90.33 1.06 74.86
C THR A 70 90.44 2.36 75.65
N ASN A 71 89.73 2.46 76.79
CA ASN A 71 89.91 3.54 77.76
C ASN A 71 91.01 3.20 78.80
N PRO A 72 91.32 4.07 79.79
CA PRO A 72 92.33 3.79 80.81
C PRO A 72 92.08 2.53 81.67
N PHE A 73 90.86 2.02 81.68
CA PHE A 73 90.45 0.79 82.38
C PHE A 73 90.36 -0.43 81.45
N GLY A 74 90.81 -0.32 80.20
CA GLY A 74 90.76 -1.39 79.19
C GLY A 74 89.38 -1.59 78.55
N LEU A 75 88.39 -0.77 78.88
CA LEU A 75 87.03 -0.88 78.36
C LEU A 75 86.97 -0.44 76.89
N PHE A 76 86.23 -1.20 76.07
CA PHE A 76 85.89 -0.84 74.71
C PHE A 76 84.42 -1.16 74.42
N THR A 77 83.84 -0.47 73.45
CA THR A 77 82.47 -0.67 72.97
C THR A 77 82.47 -0.85 71.45
N LEU A 78 81.61 -1.73 70.96
CA LEU A 78 81.39 -1.95 69.52
C LEU A 78 79.96 -2.41 69.27
N VAL A 79 79.56 -2.48 68.00
CA VAL A 79 78.27 -3.03 67.57
C VAL A 79 78.52 -4.23 66.68
N ILE A 80 78.09 -5.40 67.13
CA ILE A 80 78.20 -6.65 66.37
C ILE A 80 77.30 -6.58 65.15
N GLY A 81 77.82 -6.95 63.98
CA GLY A 81 77.14 -6.87 62.68
C GLY A 81 77.50 -5.61 61.88
N GLN A 82 78.28 -4.70 62.46
CA GLN A 82 78.71 -3.43 61.86
C GLN A 82 80.24 -3.34 61.68
N GLY A 83 80.97 -4.44 61.89
CA GLY A 83 82.41 -4.53 61.68
C GLY A 83 82.79 -4.89 60.25
N THR A 84 84.07 -5.15 60.03
CA THR A 84 84.55 -5.66 58.74
C THR A 84 84.30 -7.16 58.68
N VAL A 85 83.39 -7.61 57.83
CA VAL A 85 83.04 -9.02 57.70
C VAL A 85 84.24 -9.83 57.22
N THR A 86 84.51 -10.94 57.91
CA THR A 86 85.54 -11.93 57.55
C THR A 86 84.93 -13.24 57.05
N THR A 87 83.73 -13.60 57.50
CA THR A 87 83.00 -14.81 57.05
C THR A 87 81.50 -14.61 57.24
N GLY A 88 80.68 -15.15 56.31
CA GLY A 88 79.22 -15.15 56.42
C GLY A 88 78.57 -13.79 56.13
N ASN A 89 77.29 -13.68 56.48
CA ASN A 89 76.52 -12.42 56.38
C ASN A 89 75.59 -12.33 57.61
N PHE A 90 75.71 -11.24 58.36
CA PHE A 90 74.96 -11.04 59.60
C PHE A 90 73.44 -11.15 59.43
N ALA A 91 72.91 -10.69 58.29
CA ALA A 91 71.48 -10.74 57.98
C ALA A 91 70.96 -12.16 57.71
N PHE A 92 71.84 -13.11 57.40
CA PHE A 92 71.51 -14.51 57.12
C PHE A 92 71.88 -15.46 58.25
N VAL A 93 72.33 -14.95 59.40
CA VAL A 93 72.49 -15.75 60.62
C VAL A 93 71.12 -16.32 61.00
N SER A 94 71.04 -17.64 61.16
CA SER A 94 69.77 -18.32 61.40
C SER A 94 69.42 -18.29 62.88
N TRP A 95 68.95 -17.13 63.36
CA TRP A 95 68.68 -16.87 64.78
C TRP A 95 67.62 -17.80 65.41
N ALA A 96 66.74 -18.39 64.60
CA ALA A 96 65.67 -19.27 65.06
C ALA A 96 66.08 -20.74 65.24
N VAL A 97 67.29 -21.13 64.78
CA VAL A 97 67.71 -22.53 64.73
C VAL A 97 68.97 -22.75 65.56
N GLY A 98 68.87 -23.65 66.56
CA GLY A 98 69.99 -24.06 67.40
C GLY A 98 70.52 -22.96 68.33
N ASN A 99 71.36 -23.35 69.28
CA ASN A 99 71.97 -22.39 70.22
C ASN A 99 73.04 -21.57 69.50
N LYS A 100 73.11 -20.26 69.76
CA LYS A 100 74.15 -19.38 69.22
C LYS A 100 75.18 -19.06 70.30
N TRP A 101 76.46 -19.11 69.94
CA TRP A 101 77.58 -18.79 70.83
C TRP A 101 78.38 -17.62 70.27
N LEU A 102 78.79 -16.70 71.13
CA LEU A 102 79.62 -15.55 70.81
C LEU A 102 81.05 -15.84 71.24
N GLN A 103 81.95 -16.00 70.27
CA GLN A 103 83.39 -16.11 70.47
C GLN A 103 84.07 -14.76 70.26
N ILE A 104 84.92 -14.36 71.19
CA ILE A 104 85.68 -13.11 71.16
C ILE A 104 87.16 -13.43 71.18
N GLU A 105 87.90 -12.87 70.23
CA GLU A 105 89.34 -12.99 70.14
C GLU A 105 89.97 -11.61 69.99
N ILE A 106 91.14 -11.39 70.59
CA ILE A 106 91.77 -10.06 70.68
C ILE A 106 93.22 -10.15 70.24
N ASP A 107 93.68 -9.17 69.46
CA ASP A 107 95.10 -8.85 69.29
C ASP A 107 95.42 -7.55 70.05
N PRO A 108 96.13 -7.64 71.20
CA PRO A 108 96.50 -6.49 72.02
C PRO A 108 97.40 -5.46 71.30
N SER A 109 98.02 -5.83 70.19
CA SER A 109 98.89 -4.97 69.38
C SER A 109 98.15 -4.26 68.25
N GLY A 110 96.87 -4.59 68.00
CA GLY A 110 96.10 -4.06 66.88
C GLY A 110 96.42 -4.72 65.53
N GLY A 111 97.10 -5.87 65.54
CA GLY A 111 97.41 -6.68 64.37
C GLY A 111 96.34 -7.72 64.02
N SER A 112 96.80 -8.85 63.47
CA SER A 112 95.97 -9.99 63.05
C SER A 112 96.26 -11.29 63.84
N SER A 113 97.05 -11.21 64.91
CA SER A 113 97.45 -12.35 65.75
C SER A 113 96.50 -12.52 66.93
N TYR A 114 95.26 -12.91 66.60
CA TYR A 114 94.16 -13.02 67.56
C TYR A 114 94.39 -14.14 68.59
N GLN A 115 94.13 -13.82 69.86
CA GLN A 115 94.10 -14.76 70.98
C GLN A 115 92.67 -14.87 71.54
N LEU A 116 92.25 -16.07 71.93
CA LEU A 116 90.91 -16.29 72.49
C LEU A 116 90.75 -15.56 73.83
N ALA A 117 89.78 -14.64 73.89
CA ALA A 117 89.41 -13.95 75.12
C ALA A 117 88.24 -14.65 75.84
N GLY A 118 87.34 -15.32 75.10
CA GLY A 118 86.25 -16.10 75.67
C GLY A 118 85.22 -16.56 74.64
N SER A 119 84.37 -17.51 75.03
CA SER A 119 83.23 -18.00 74.24
C SER A 119 82.03 -18.22 75.16
N GLN A 120 80.88 -17.62 74.84
CA GLN A 120 79.68 -17.65 75.67
C GLN A 120 78.40 -17.82 74.86
N GLN A 121 77.40 -18.53 75.38
CA GLN A 121 76.11 -18.67 74.71
C GLN A 121 75.35 -17.33 74.71
N LEU A 122 74.74 -16.98 73.57
CA LEU A 122 73.79 -15.87 73.47
C LEU A 122 72.43 -16.33 74.03
N MET A 123 71.94 -15.57 75.00
CA MET A 123 70.61 -15.76 75.59
C MET A 123 69.63 -14.71 75.06
N SER A 124 68.34 -15.04 75.05
CA SER A 124 67.28 -14.11 74.64
C SER A 124 67.24 -12.85 75.51
N VAL A 125 67.04 -11.69 74.88
CA VAL A 125 66.79 -10.40 75.56
C VAL A 125 65.28 -10.19 75.77
N PRO A 126 64.84 -9.37 76.74
CA PRO A 126 63.41 -9.18 77.04
C PRO A 126 62.53 -8.81 75.83
N TYR A 127 63.03 -7.98 74.91
CA TYR A 127 62.31 -7.61 73.69
C TYR A 127 62.09 -8.80 72.73
N ALA A 128 62.99 -9.79 72.73
CA ALA A 128 62.87 -10.98 71.90
C ALA A 128 61.76 -11.93 72.37
N PHE A 129 61.43 -11.97 73.69
CA PHE A 129 60.32 -12.78 74.20
C PHE A 129 58.96 -12.30 73.68
N TYR A 130 58.78 -11.00 73.45
CA TYR A 130 57.52 -10.49 72.88
C TYR A 130 57.34 -10.84 71.39
N ALA A 131 58.44 -10.96 70.65
CA ALA A 131 58.41 -11.34 69.24
C ALA A 131 58.00 -12.81 69.02
N GLU A 132 58.24 -13.69 70.01
CA GLU A 132 57.83 -15.11 69.97
C GLU A 132 56.31 -15.27 69.83
N TYR A 133 55.53 -14.42 70.49
CA TYR A 133 54.06 -14.45 70.43
C TYR A 133 53.50 -13.96 69.09
N SER A 134 54.23 -13.08 68.39
CA SER A 134 53.79 -12.51 67.11
C SER A 134 54.08 -13.45 65.91
N GLY A 135 54.94 -14.45 66.08
CA GLY A 135 55.31 -15.40 65.03
C GLY A 135 54.43 -16.66 64.96
N ASN A 136 53.50 -16.84 65.90
CA ASN A 136 52.65 -18.02 65.98
C ASN A 136 51.32 -17.81 65.22
N ASN A 137 51.32 -18.16 63.94
CA ASN A 137 50.20 -17.98 62.98
C ASN A 137 48.99 -18.91 63.21
N ASN A 138 48.68 -19.30 64.44
CA ASN A 138 47.51 -20.14 64.71
C ASN A 138 46.21 -19.32 64.68
N LEU A 139 45.74 -19.02 63.47
CA LEU A 139 44.42 -18.48 63.22
C LEU A 139 43.37 -19.54 63.56
N THR A 140 42.37 -19.19 64.37
CA THR A 140 41.24 -20.08 64.69
C THR A 140 40.06 -19.74 63.79
N ALA A 141 39.55 -20.73 63.06
CA ALA A 141 38.38 -20.56 62.19
C ALA A 141 37.06 -20.65 62.98
N GLY A 142 36.05 -19.89 62.55
CA GLY A 142 34.67 -20.02 63.04
C GLY A 142 33.96 -21.22 62.41
N THR A 143 32.78 -21.56 62.95
CA THR A 143 31.94 -22.65 62.43
C THR A 143 31.64 -22.46 60.93
N GLY A 144 31.86 -23.50 60.11
CA GLY A 144 31.64 -23.46 58.66
C GLY A 144 32.82 -22.91 57.85
N ILE A 145 33.94 -22.57 58.49
CA ILE A 145 35.18 -22.16 57.82
C ILE A 145 36.31 -23.10 58.26
N ALA A 146 37.14 -23.54 57.31
CA ALA A 146 38.38 -24.25 57.60
C ALA A 146 39.58 -23.40 57.17
N ILE A 147 40.67 -23.46 57.94
CA ILE A 147 41.97 -22.86 57.61
C ILE A 147 43.02 -23.96 57.66
N GLU A 148 43.54 -24.34 56.50
CA GLU A 148 44.60 -25.35 56.39
C GLU A 148 45.73 -24.81 55.51
N ASN A 149 46.96 -24.83 56.00
CA ASN A 149 48.15 -24.34 55.29
C ASN A 149 48.01 -22.90 54.74
N GLY A 150 47.24 -22.04 55.44
CA GLY A 150 46.99 -20.66 55.02
C GLY A 150 45.91 -20.48 53.96
N VAL A 151 45.22 -21.56 53.56
CA VAL A 151 44.05 -21.50 52.65
C VAL A 151 42.78 -21.47 53.48
N ILE A 152 41.85 -20.58 53.12
CA ILE A 152 40.52 -20.46 53.74
C ILE A 152 39.50 -21.16 52.83
N SER A 153 38.71 -22.10 53.35
CA SER A 153 37.62 -22.76 52.63
C SER A 153 36.29 -22.67 53.39
N ASN A 154 35.20 -22.56 52.65
CA ASN A 154 33.84 -22.72 53.18
C ASN A 154 33.54 -24.21 53.31
N THR A 155 33.08 -24.63 54.48
CA THR A 155 32.70 -26.02 54.81
C THR A 155 31.26 -26.12 55.32
N GLY A 156 30.51 -25.02 55.27
CA GLY A 156 29.19 -24.89 55.92
C GLY A 156 27.97 -25.05 55.01
N ASP A 157 28.11 -25.22 53.70
CA ASP A 157 27.00 -25.28 52.73
C ASP A 157 26.51 -26.72 52.42
N GLY A 158 27.17 -27.74 52.96
CA GLY A 158 26.78 -29.14 52.80
C GLY A 158 27.04 -29.72 51.41
N ASP A 159 27.53 -28.90 50.48
CA ASP A 159 28.01 -29.29 49.15
C ASP A 159 29.52 -29.09 49.10
N ASN A 160 30.27 -30.15 49.41
CA ASN A 160 31.72 -30.10 49.58
C ASN A 160 32.50 -30.07 48.23
N SER A 161 31.86 -29.60 47.16
CA SER A 161 32.40 -29.58 45.80
C SER A 161 32.74 -28.15 45.37
N ALA A 162 34.02 -27.82 45.31
CA ALA A 162 34.48 -26.52 44.81
C ALA A 162 34.20 -26.25 43.32
N THR A 163 33.59 -27.20 42.60
CA THR A 163 33.40 -27.10 41.14
C THR A 163 32.02 -26.57 40.74
N ASN A 164 30.99 -26.70 41.57
CA ASN A 164 29.62 -26.34 41.20
C ASN A 164 29.12 -25.03 41.86
N GLU A 165 30.00 -24.24 42.47
CA GLU A 165 29.61 -22.99 43.13
C GLU A 165 29.21 -21.87 42.16
N LEU A 166 29.66 -21.94 40.90
CA LEU A 166 29.36 -20.92 39.89
C LEU A 166 28.46 -21.48 38.78
N ILE A 167 27.23 -20.96 38.70
CA ILE A 167 26.35 -21.15 37.54
C ILE A 167 26.91 -20.33 36.38
N THR A 168 27.33 -21.03 35.33
CA THR A 168 27.92 -20.43 34.12
C THR A 168 26.86 -20.05 33.09
N SER A 169 25.71 -20.76 33.08
CA SER A 169 24.58 -20.41 32.23
C SER A 169 23.26 -20.93 32.81
N ALA A 170 22.20 -20.14 32.59
CA ALA A 170 20.81 -20.55 32.76
C ALA A 170 20.06 -20.16 31.48
N SER A 171 19.45 -21.14 30.82
CA SER A 171 18.77 -20.91 29.54
C SER A 171 17.47 -21.69 29.43
N LEU A 172 16.49 -21.06 28.77
CA LEU A 172 15.31 -21.72 28.24
C LEU A 172 15.48 -21.83 26.73
N THR A 173 15.38 -23.05 26.24
CA THR A 173 15.65 -23.41 24.83
C THR A 173 14.36 -23.71 24.06
N ALA A 174 14.45 -23.77 22.73
CA ALA A 174 13.29 -23.98 21.86
C ALA A 174 12.56 -25.32 22.08
N ASP A 175 13.24 -26.33 22.60
CA ASP A 175 12.66 -27.61 23.03
C ASP A 175 11.93 -27.53 24.39
N ARG A 176 11.74 -26.32 24.94
CA ARG A 176 10.99 -26.05 26.17
C ARG A 176 11.60 -26.68 27.41
N LYS A 177 12.93 -26.67 27.49
CA LYS A 177 13.66 -27.18 28.65
C LYS A 177 14.43 -26.09 29.35
N LEU A 178 14.36 -26.07 30.68
CA LEU A 178 15.22 -25.23 31.49
C LEU A 178 16.54 -25.96 31.70
N ARG A 179 17.64 -25.35 31.27
CA ARG A 179 19.00 -25.86 31.44
C ARG A 179 19.80 -24.92 32.33
N ILE A 180 20.38 -25.48 33.39
CA ILE A 180 21.30 -24.77 34.29
C ILE A 180 22.64 -25.51 34.22
N THR A 181 23.71 -24.79 33.90
CA THR A 181 25.05 -25.35 33.75
C THR A 181 25.98 -24.77 34.80
N ASP A 182 26.57 -25.65 35.60
CA ASP A 182 27.69 -25.39 36.50
C ASP A 182 28.94 -26.15 36.01
N ALA A 183 30.05 -26.16 36.76
CA ALA A 183 31.23 -26.95 36.34
C ALA A 183 31.09 -28.46 36.57
N GLY A 184 30.04 -28.92 37.26
CA GLY A 184 29.60 -30.32 37.34
C GLY A 184 28.72 -30.76 36.16
N GLY A 185 28.37 -29.84 35.26
CA GLY A 185 27.66 -30.10 34.01
C GLY A 185 26.29 -29.43 33.92
N THR A 186 25.51 -29.78 32.90
CA THR A 186 24.17 -29.21 32.69
C THR A 186 23.10 -30.08 33.33
N LYS A 187 22.32 -29.51 34.25
CA LYS A 187 21.04 -30.08 34.71
C LYS A 187 19.91 -29.58 33.81
N GLU A 188 18.99 -30.47 33.48
CA GLU A 188 17.89 -30.20 32.56
C GLU A 188 16.56 -30.62 33.18
N VAL A 189 15.54 -29.78 33.01
CA VAL A 189 14.14 -30.11 33.32
C VAL A 189 13.27 -29.87 32.09
N ASP A 190 12.41 -30.83 31.78
CA ASP A 190 11.42 -30.70 30.71
C ASP A 190 10.20 -29.91 31.21
N LEU A 191 9.90 -28.80 30.55
CA LEU A 191 8.74 -27.95 30.87
C LEU A 191 7.54 -28.25 29.96
N ALA A 192 7.60 -29.22 29.04
CA ALA A 192 6.46 -29.62 28.22
C ALA A 192 5.16 -29.86 29.04
N PRO A 193 5.19 -30.47 30.24
CA PRO A 193 3.98 -30.65 31.06
C PRO A 193 3.34 -29.35 31.56
N VAL A 194 4.12 -28.29 31.80
CA VAL A 194 3.60 -26.99 32.26
C VAL A 194 3.26 -26.05 31.11
N ALA A 195 3.69 -26.38 29.90
CA ALA A 195 3.69 -25.45 28.79
C ALA A 195 2.59 -25.77 27.75
N ASN A 196 1.98 -26.96 27.78
CA ASN A 196 0.81 -27.28 26.95
C ASN A 196 -0.50 -27.10 27.71
N GLN A 197 -1.05 -25.88 27.65
CA GLN A 197 -2.43 -25.63 28.04
C GLN A 197 -3.33 -25.81 26.80
N SER A 198 -3.98 -26.96 26.71
CA SER A 198 -5.01 -27.17 25.67
C SER A 198 -6.26 -26.39 26.05
N LEU A 199 -6.77 -25.60 25.12
CA LEU A 199 -8.13 -25.08 25.19
C LEU A 199 -9.07 -26.09 24.54
N THR A 200 -10.06 -26.55 25.27
CA THR A 200 -11.08 -27.48 24.78
C THR A 200 -12.45 -26.83 24.90
N LEU A 201 -13.20 -26.81 23.80
CA LEU A 201 -14.60 -26.40 23.78
C LEU A 201 -15.48 -27.65 23.75
N SER A 202 -16.33 -27.81 24.75
CA SER A 202 -17.36 -28.85 24.79
C SER A 202 -18.72 -28.21 25.07
N GLY A 203 -19.65 -28.33 24.13
CA GLY A 203 -20.87 -27.52 24.16
C GLY A 203 -20.55 -26.03 24.16
N THR A 204 -20.97 -25.32 25.21
CA THR A 204 -20.73 -23.87 25.39
C THR A 204 -19.61 -23.56 26.38
N THR A 205 -18.85 -24.56 26.81
CA THR A 205 -17.90 -24.41 27.90
C THR A 205 -16.48 -24.51 27.38
N LEU A 206 -15.75 -23.39 27.44
CA LEU A 206 -14.33 -23.31 27.11
C LEU A 206 -13.51 -23.64 28.35
N THR A 207 -12.69 -24.69 28.25
CA THR A 207 -11.87 -25.19 29.37
C THR A 207 -10.40 -25.10 29.01
N ILE A 208 -9.57 -24.68 29.97
CA ILE A 208 -8.11 -24.72 29.88
C ILE A 208 -7.62 -25.95 30.63
N SER A 209 -6.75 -26.77 30.01
CA SER A 209 -6.13 -27.93 30.67
C SER A 209 -5.45 -27.54 31.98
N GLY A 210 -5.87 -28.13 33.10
CA GLY A 210 -5.36 -27.82 34.45
C GLY A 210 -5.80 -26.45 35.00
N GLY A 211 -6.69 -25.74 34.31
CA GLY A 211 -7.13 -24.39 34.65
C GLY A 211 -8.64 -24.27 34.83
N ASN A 212 -9.12 -23.03 34.76
CA ASN A 212 -10.53 -22.73 34.90
C ASN A 212 -11.32 -23.07 33.63
N SER A 213 -12.63 -23.16 33.83
CA SER A 213 -13.60 -23.34 32.77
C SER A 213 -14.53 -22.13 32.77
N VAL A 214 -14.87 -21.63 31.58
CA VAL A 214 -15.79 -20.50 31.38
C VAL A 214 -16.90 -20.92 30.44
N ASN A 215 -18.14 -20.69 30.86
CA ASN A 215 -19.29 -20.86 29.97
C ASN A 215 -19.40 -19.62 29.07
N ILE A 216 -19.23 -19.80 27.78
CA ILE A 216 -19.33 -18.77 26.75
C ILE A 216 -20.68 -18.81 26.03
N GLY A 217 -21.65 -19.58 26.51
CA GLY A 217 -22.97 -19.72 25.89
C GLY A 217 -23.80 -18.42 25.85
N SER A 218 -23.47 -17.44 26.70
CA SER A 218 -24.07 -16.10 26.65
C SER A 218 -23.30 -15.11 25.78
N VAL A 219 -22.14 -15.48 25.26
CA VAL A 219 -21.33 -14.66 24.35
C VAL A 219 -21.93 -14.82 22.96
N ASN A 220 -23.04 -14.13 22.73
CA ASN A 220 -23.64 -14.07 21.41
C ASN A 220 -22.81 -13.14 20.50
N THR A 221 -21.95 -13.70 19.66
CA THR A 221 -21.16 -12.95 18.67
C THR A 221 -21.83 -12.88 17.30
N ASP A 222 -23.10 -13.30 17.17
CA ASP A 222 -23.74 -13.26 15.86
C ASP A 222 -24.15 -11.83 15.48
N ASN A 223 -23.29 -11.16 14.71
CA ASN A 223 -23.81 -10.30 13.66
C ASN A 223 -24.56 -11.22 12.69
N GLN A 224 -25.84 -11.45 12.96
CA GLN A 224 -26.72 -12.28 12.15
C GLN A 224 -27.00 -11.58 10.82
N ASP A 225 -26.14 -11.77 9.84
CA ASP A 225 -26.38 -11.29 8.49
C ASP A 225 -27.47 -12.17 7.85
N LEU A 226 -28.70 -11.63 7.82
CA LEU A 226 -29.85 -12.25 7.15
C LEU A 226 -29.65 -12.16 5.64
N THR A 227 -29.62 -13.31 4.95
CA THR A 227 -29.51 -13.36 3.49
C THR A 227 -30.77 -13.94 2.87
N LEU A 228 -31.38 -13.22 1.93
CA LEU A 228 -32.49 -13.69 1.11
C LEU A 228 -31.96 -14.16 -0.27
N ASN A 229 -32.06 -15.45 -0.56
CA ASN A 229 -31.80 -15.96 -1.90
C ASN A 229 -33.07 -15.81 -2.75
N THR A 230 -33.10 -14.85 -3.67
CA THR A 230 -34.28 -14.55 -4.49
C THR A 230 -34.58 -15.60 -5.56
N SER A 231 -33.61 -16.46 -5.90
CA SER A 231 -33.76 -17.53 -6.90
C SER A 231 -34.38 -18.81 -6.31
N THR A 232 -33.96 -19.20 -5.11
CA THR A 232 -34.52 -20.36 -4.38
C THR A 232 -35.58 -19.99 -3.37
N ASN A 233 -35.75 -18.69 -3.13
CA ASN A 233 -36.75 -18.13 -2.24
C ASN A 233 -36.63 -18.56 -0.77
N GLN A 234 -35.39 -18.68 -0.32
CA GLN A 234 -35.05 -19.10 1.03
C GLN A 234 -34.40 -17.94 1.80
N LEU A 235 -34.76 -17.81 3.07
CA LEU A 235 -34.12 -16.90 4.03
C LEU A 235 -33.20 -17.72 4.92
N SER A 236 -31.93 -17.32 5.03
CA SER A 236 -30.92 -18.04 5.82
C SER A 236 -30.09 -17.08 6.68
N LEU A 237 -29.53 -17.62 7.76
CA LEU A 237 -28.54 -16.97 8.61
C LEU A 237 -27.13 -17.42 8.21
N THR A 238 -26.16 -16.52 8.29
CA THR A 238 -24.75 -16.88 8.10
C THR A 238 -24.34 -17.95 9.12
N ASN A 239 -23.76 -19.05 8.64
CA ASN A 239 -23.33 -20.21 9.44
C ASN A 239 -24.46 -21.03 10.10
N ASP A 240 -25.71 -20.84 9.68
CA ASP A 240 -26.81 -21.76 9.99
C ASP A 240 -27.10 -22.63 8.77
N ALA A 241 -27.11 -23.94 8.96
CA ALA A 241 -27.44 -24.90 7.89
C ALA A 241 -28.94 -25.00 7.63
N THR A 242 -29.77 -24.44 8.52
CA THR A 242 -31.21 -24.42 8.39
C THR A 242 -31.66 -23.12 7.71
N SER A 243 -32.38 -23.26 6.61
CA SER A 243 -33.01 -22.15 5.91
C SER A 243 -34.53 -22.22 6.09
N VAL A 244 -35.17 -21.05 6.05
CA VAL A 244 -36.62 -20.94 6.03
C VAL A 244 -37.06 -20.83 4.57
N ASP A 245 -37.84 -21.80 4.11
CA ASP A 245 -38.47 -21.75 2.79
C ASP A 245 -39.64 -20.76 2.79
N LEU A 246 -39.52 -19.69 2.00
CA LEU A 246 -40.57 -18.69 1.83
C LEU A 246 -41.45 -18.94 0.60
N SER A 247 -41.25 -20.06 -0.11
CA SER A 247 -42.08 -20.47 -1.26
C SER A 247 -43.58 -20.52 -0.95
N PRO A 248 -44.02 -20.97 0.25
CA PRO A 248 -45.45 -20.91 0.61
C PRO A 248 -46.05 -19.50 0.61
N TYR A 249 -45.22 -18.46 0.79
CA TYR A 249 -45.66 -17.07 0.82
C TYR A 249 -45.51 -16.36 -0.54
N ARG A 250 -44.98 -17.04 -1.56
CA ARG A 250 -44.93 -16.46 -2.91
C ARG A 250 -46.31 -16.42 -3.53
N GLN A 251 -46.70 -15.24 -3.96
CA GLN A 251 -47.92 -15.01 -4.71
C GLN A 251 -47.60 -14.78 -6.18
N THR A 252 -48.36 -15.43 -7.07
CA THR A 252 -48.27 -15.23 -8.51
C THR A 252 -49.41 -14.33 -8.98
N LEU A 253 -49.09 -13.31 -9.75
CA LEU A 253 -50.07 -12.50 -10.47
C LEU A 253 -50.32 -13.14 -11.83
N THR A 254 -51.57 -13.45 -12.15
CA THR A 254 -51.96 -14.05 -13.42
C THR A 254 -53.00 -13.18 -14.10
N TYR A 255 -52.71 -12.74 -15.33
CA TYR A 255 -53.68 -12.11 -16.20
C TYR A 255 -54.29 -13.15 -17.14
N THR A 256 -55.62 -13.27 -17.15
CA THR A 256 -56.37 -14.17 -18.04
C THR A 256 -57.06 -13.35 -19.13
N PRO A 257 -56.54 -13.35 -20.38
CA PRO A 257 -57.08 -12.52 -21.45
C PRO A 257 -58.53 -12.84 -21.83
N GLY A 258 -58.95 -14.10 -21.73
CA GLY A 258 -60.32 -14.51 -22.10
C GLY A 258 -61.41 -13.95 -21.18
N THR A 259 -61.04 -13.55 -19.96
CA THR A 259 -61.97 -13.02 -18.95
C THR A 259 -61.56 -11.63 -18.46
N ASN A 260 -60.52 -11.03 -19.03
CA ASN A 260 -59.88 -9.79 -18.57
C ASN A 260 -59.59 -9.73 -17.07
N ASN A 261 -59.29 -10.87 -16.45
CA ASN A 261 -59.17 -10.93 -15.01
C ASN A 261 -57.71 -10.91 -14.61
N LEU A 262 -57.33 -10.02 -13.70
CA LEU A 262 -56.03 -10.05 -13.04
C LEU A 262 -56.23 -10.64 -11.64
N ALA A 263 -55.62 -11.79 -11.39
CA ALA A 263 -55.78 -12.54 -10.14
C ALA A 263 -54.45 -12.71 -9.41
N ILE A 264 -54.53 -12.79 -8.07
CA ILE A 264 -53.43 -13.21 -7.20
C ILE A 264 -53.65 -14.70 -6.85
N ALA A 265 -52.60 -15.51 -6.91
CA ALA A 265 -52.67 -16.93 -6.58
C ALA A 265 -53.26 -17.17 -5.16
N GLY A 266 -54.38 -17.90 -5.09
CA GLY A 266 -55.09 -18.17 -3.83
C GLY A 266 -55.80 -16.96 -3.20
N GLY A 267 -55.87 -15.82 -3.90
CA GLY A 267 -56.44 -14.57 -3.40
C GLY A 267 -57.57 -14.01 -4.26
N ASN A 268 -57.81 -12.72 -4.11
CA ASN A 268 -58.83 -11.99 -4.86
C ASN A 268 -58.41 -11.77 -6.32
N ASN A 269 -59.41 -11.45 -7.14
CA ASN A 269 -59.21 -11.06 -8.51
C ASN A 269 -59.89 -9.72 -8.80
N VAL A 270 -59.42 -9.05 -9.85
CA VAL A 270 -60.00 -7.81 -10.36
C VAL A 270 -60.24 -7.95 -11.86
N THR A 271 -61.48 -7.78 -12.27
CA THR A 271 -61.82 -7.71 -13.69
C THR A 271 -61.42 -6.35 -14.23
N ILE A 272 -60.52 -6.35 -15.22
CA ILE A 272 -60.17 -5.17 -15.99
C ILE A 272 -61.37 -4.84 -16.90
N SER A 273 -61.99 -3.69 -16.64
CA SER A 273 -63.31 -3.31 -17.16
C SER A 273 -63.40 -3.20 -18.67
N THR A 274 -62.30 -2.97 -19.38
CA THR A 274 -62.26 -2.92 -20.85
C THR A 274 -61.00 -3.58 -21.39
N THR A 275 -61.13 -4.40 -22.44
CA THR A 275 -59.99 -4.77 -23.29
C THR A 275 -59.49 -3.55 -24.06
N LEU A 276 -58.24 -3.59 -24.53
CA LEU A 276 -57.75 -2.64 -25.54
C LEU A 276 -58.65 -2.63 -26.78
N ALA A 277 -59.12 -3.79 -27.24
CA ALA A 277 -60.04 -3.91 -28.38
C ALA A 277 -61.38 -3.21 -28.13
N GLN A 278 -62.00 -3.41 -26.96
CA GLN A 278 -63.24 -2.73 -26.57
C GLN A 278 -63.03 -1.22 -26.39
N THR A 279 -61.88 -0.80 -25.86
CA THR A 279 -61.53 0.61 -25.72
C THR A 279 -61.44 1.30 -27.09
N LEU A 280 -60.81 0.64 -28.07
CA LEU A 280 -60.69 1.13 -29.45
C LEU A 280 -61.99 1.05 -30.26
N THR A 281 -62.92 0.14 -29.89
CA THR A 281 -64.22 0.01 -30.56
C THR A 281 -65.24 1.02 -30.03
N ASN A 282 -65.27 1.24 -28.71
CA ASN A 282 -66.25 2.12 -28.08
C ASN A 282 -65.84 3.59 -28.06
N ASN A 283 -64.53 3.88 -28.11
CA ASN A 283 -64.02 5.24 -28.23
C ASN A 283 -62.87 5.24 -29.26
N PRO A 284 -63.11 5.65 -30.52
CA PRO A 284 -62.11 5.54 -31.59
C PRO A 284 -60.90 6.46 -31.39
N ASN A 285 -60.88 7.26 -30.32
CA ASN A 285 -59.70 8.00 -29.91
C ASN A 285 -59.06 7.35 -28.66
N ALA A 286 -57.75 7.14 -28.72
CA ALA A 286 -56.95 6.76 -27.56
C ALA A 286 -56.68 7.96 -26.62
N SER A 287 -57.56 8.97 -26.59
CA SER A 287 -57.43 10.19 -25.77
C SER A 287 -56.03 10.84 -25.83
N GLY A 288 -55.41 10.86 -27.02
CA GLY A 288 -54.07 11.45 -27.25
C GLY A 288 -52.89 10.52 -26.93
N ILE A 289 -53.14 9.27 -26.50
CA ILE A 289 -52.08 8.27 -26.30
C ILE A 289 -51.59 7.78 -27.66
N ARG A 290 -50.30 7.99 -27.92
CA ARG A 290 -49.62 7.55 -29.14
C ARG A 290 -49.42 6.04 -29.11
N ILE A 291 -50.19 5.31 -29.91
CA ILE A 291 -50.00 3.87 -30.11
C ILE A 291 -48.79 3.67 -31.01
N GLN A 292 -47.73 3.08 -30.48
CA GLN A 292 -46.50 2.76 -31.21
C GLN A 292 -46.48 1.26 -31.53
N ASN A 293 -45.73 0.88 -32.57
CA ASN A 293 -45.51 -0.52 -32.94
C ASN A 293 -46.76 -1.26 -33.48
N VAL A 294 -47.71 -0.54 -34.10
CA VAL A 294 -48.70 -1.20 -34.96
C VAL A 294 -47.97 -1.76 -36.19
N GLY A 295 -48.18 -3.04 -36.49
CA GLY A 295 -47.52 -3.69 -37.62
C GLY A 295 -47.79 -2.97 -38.95
N ALA A 296 -46.88 -3.10 -39.91
CA ALA A 296 -47.09 -2.55 -41.25
C ALA A 296 -48.41 -3.08 -41.82
N PRO A 297 -49.28 -2.24 -42.41
CA PRO A 297 -50.53 -2.69 -43.00
C PRO A 297 -50.26 -3.74 -44.09
N THR A 298 -50.94 -4.88 -44.03
CA THR A 298 -50.68 -6.02 -44.93
C THR A 298 -51.69 -6.15 -46.07
N THR A 299 -52.73 -5.30 -46.13
CA THR A 299 -53.79 -5.38 -47.15
C THR A 299 -54.11 -4.01 -47.77
N ALA A 300 -54.28 -3.98 -49.09
CA ALA A 300 -54.50 -2.77 -49.91
C ALA A 300 -55.76 -1.95 -49.57
N THR A 301 -56.66 -2.49 -48.75
CA THR A 301 -57.87 -1.79 -48.26
C THR A 301 -57.56 -0.65 -47.29
N ASP A 302 -56.35 -0.57 -46.72
CA ASP A 302 -55.94 0.54 -45.84
C ASP A 302 -55.71 1.86 -46.61
N ALA A 303 -55.53 1.80 -47.94
CA ALA A 303 -55.34 2.97 -48.79
C ALA A 303 -56.67 3.59 -49.29
N THR A 304 -57.78 2.83 -49.29
CA THR A 304 -59.06 3.26 -49.89
C THR A 304 -59.82 4.29 -49.04
N THR A 305 -59.41 4.50 -47.79
CA THR A 305 -59.99 5.48 -46.85
C THR A 305 -59.14 6.74 -46.66
N LYS A 306 -58.31 7.11 -47.66
CA LYS A 306 -57.69 8.45 -47.74
C LYS A 306 -58.63 9.52 -48.31
N GLY A 307 -59.95 9.29 -48.26
CA GLY A 307 -60.97 10.22 -48.77
C GLY A 307 -60.86 11.66 -48.26
N TYR A 308 -60.25 11.90 -47.09
CA TYR A 308 -59.99 13.26 -46.61
C TYR A 308 -58.92 14.02 -47.42
N VAL A 309 -57.87 13.33 -47.87
CA VAL A 309 -56.75 13.93 -48.62
C VAL A 309 -57.12 14.09 -50.09
N ASP A 310 -57.81 13.10 -50.67
CA ASP A 310 -58.17 13.14 -52.09
C ASP A 310 -59.29 14.14 -52.38
N THR A 311 -60.29 14.25 -51.49
CA THR A 311 -61.42 15.19 -51.67
C THR A 311 -60.98 16.65 -51.56
N SER A 312 -60.05 16.96 -50.64
CA SER A 312 -59.58 18.32 -50.43
C SER A 312 -58.68 18.82 -51.57
N ILE A 313 -57.84 17.94 -52.12
CA ILE A 313 -56.98 18.25 -53.27
C ILE A 313 -57.80 18.32 -54.57
N ALA A 314 -58.73 17.39 -54.80
CA ALA A 314 -59.59 17.42 -55.98
C ALA A 314 -60.50 18.67 -56.02
N THR A 315 -61.04 19.09 -54.87
CA THR A 315 -61.89 20.29 -54.78
C THR A 315 -61.10 21.58 -55.07
N ALA A 316 -59.84 21.67 -54.61
CA ALA A 316 -59.00 22.84 -54.82
C ALA A 316 -58.51 23.00 -56.28
N ILE A 317 -58.34 21.88 -57.00
CA ILE A 317 -57.90 21.90 -58.40
C ILE A 317 -59.08 22.11 -59.36
N ALA A 318 -60.25 21.55 -59.05
CA ALA A 318 -61.46 21.70 -59.86
C ALA A 318 -62.00 23.15 -59.94
N THR A 319 -61.65 24.03 -59.00
CA THR A 319 -62.13 25.43 -59.00
C THR A 319 -61.31 26.40 -59.84
N ASN A 320 -60.11 26.01 -60.28
CA ASN A 320 -59.20 26.87 -61.06
C ASN A 320 -59.41 26.73 -62.59
N TYR A 321 -60.17 25.73 -63.04
CA TYR A 321 -60.56 25.51 -64.45
C TYR A 321 -59.45 25.81 -65.46
N ALA A 322 -58.26 25.24 -65.23
CA ALA A 322 -57.08 25.43 -66.06
C ALA A 322 -56.81 24.18 -66.89
N PHE A 323 -56.39 24.37 -68.14
CA PHE A 323 -56.04 23.29 -69.06
C PHE A 323 -54.83 23.67 -69.91
N LYS A 324 -54.12 22.65 -70.39
CA LYS A 324 -53.09 22.78 -71.42
C LYS A 324 -53.24 21.65 -72.42
N THR A 325 -53.51 22.00 -73.67
CA THR A 325 -53.59 21.03 -74.76
C THR A 325 -52.61 21.38 -75.86
N ASP A 326 -52.08 20.36 -76.52
CA ASP A 326 -51.21 20.50 -77.68
C ASP A 326 -52.01 20.31 -78.98
N PHE A 327 -51.57 20.94 -80.06
CA PHE A 327 -52.14 20.78 -81.39
C PHE A 327 -51.04 20.68 -82.44
N ASN A 328 -51.31 19.90 -83.49
CA ASN A 328 -50.39 19.69 -84.61
C ASN A 328 -51.20 19.63 -85.91
N PHE A 329 -51.03 20.66 -86.74
CA PHE A 329 -51.69 20.77 -88.03
C PHE A 329 -50.67 20.71 -89.17
N ILE A 330 -51.00 19.91 -90.19
CA ILE A 330 -50.30 19.86 -91.48
C ILE A 330 -51.38 19.74 -92.56
N ASN A 331 -51.40 20.68 -93.52
CA ASN A 331 -52.36 20.63 -94.62
C ASN A 331 -51.95 19.59 -95.68
N PRO A 332 -52.76 18.54 -95.94
CA PRO A 332 -52.48 17.54 -96.96
C PRO A 332 -52.85 17.96 -98.40
N GLY A 333 -53.18 19.24 -98.63
CA GLY A 333 -53.58 19.78 -99.93
C GLY A 333 -55.09 20.05 -100.07
N VAL A 334 -55.78 20.27 -98.95
CA VAL A 334 -57.23 20.53 -98.86
C VAL A 334 -57.48 21.97 -98.45
N VAL A 335 -58.64 22.54 -98.81
CA VAL A 335 -59.05 23.88 -98.38
C VAL A 335 -59.71 23.80 -97.00
N TYR A 336 -59.12 24.46 -96.02
CA TYR A 336 -59.67 24.68 -94.68
C TYR A 336 -60.14 26.14 -94.59
N ASN A 337 -61.41 26.34 -94.23
CA ASN A 337 -62.00 27.65 -94.00
C ASN A 337 -62.45 27.73 -92.53
N ASP A 338 -61.68 28.43 -91.70
CA ASP A 338 -61.86 28.57 -90.24
C ASP A 338 -62.32 27.24 -89.59
N SER A 339 -61.60 26.17 -89.91
CA SER A 339 -61.92 24.79 -89.49
C SER A 339 -61.24 24.46 -88.15
N PRO A 340 -61.92 23.75 -87.21
CA PRO A 340 -61.33 23.42 -85.91
C PRO A 340 -60.05 22.59 -86.01
N LEU A 341 -59.10 22.89 -85.13
CA LEU A 341 -57.91 22.07 -84.91
C LEU A 341 -58.18 21.02 -83.84
N ALA A 342 -57.69 19.80 -84.07
CA ALA A 342 -57.71 18.75 -83.06
C ALA A 342 -56.72 19.08 -81.94
N LEU A 343 -57.16 18.87 -80.71
CA LEU A 343 -56.40 19.09 -79.48
C LEU A 343 -56.07 17.74 -78.85
N THR A 344 -54.84 17.57 -78.40
CA THR A 344 -54.36 16.42 -77.64
C THR A 344 -54.10 16.87 -76.22
N ASP A 345 -54.68 16.16 -75.25
CA ASP A 345 -54.51 16.50 -73.86
C ASP A 345 -53.06 16.23 -73.39
N ALA A 346 -52.47 17.21 -72.71
CA ALA A 346 -51.11 17.16 -72.18
C ALA A 346 -51.07 17.22 -70.64
N PHE A 347 -52.21 17.45 -69.99
CA PHE A 347 -52.34 17.61 -68.55
C PHE A 347 -53.76 17.26 -68.13
N ASP A 348 -53.95 16.39 -67.12
CA ASP A 348 -55.30 16.03 -66.62
C ASP A 348 -56.10 17.30 -66.27
N ASP A 349 -56.96 17.70 -67.20
CA ASP A 349 -57.70 18.95 -67.18
C ASP A 349 -59.10 18.75 -66.60
N PHE A 350 -59.36 17.60 -65.98
CA PHE A 350 -60.65 17.20 -65.45
C PHE A 350 -61.78 17.25 -66.50
N ASN A 351 -61.45 16.90 -67.75
CA ASN A 351 -62.34 16.87 -68.92
C ASN A 351 -62.95 18.23 -69.30
N VAL A 352 -62.25 19.33 -69.03
CA VAL A 352 -62.72 20.68 -69.34
C VAL A 352 -62.54 21.02 -70.83
N VAL A 353 -61.62 20.35 -71.52
CA VAL A 353 -61.47 20.40 -72.98
C VAL A 353 -61.92 19.08 -73.62
N SER A 354 -62.89 19.17 -74.53
CA SER A 354 -63.19 18.06 -75.45
C SER A 354 -62.29 18.19 -76.68
N GLY A 355 -61.93 17.11 -77.38
CA GLY A 355 -60.81 17.01 -78.36
C GLY A 355 -60.66 18.05 -79.49
N ALA A 356 -61.48 19.11 -79.57
CA ALA A 356 -61.24 20.30 -80.39
C ALA A 356 -61.67 21.64 -79.74
N ARG A 357 -62.29 21.64 -78.56
CA ARG A 357 -62.89 22.83 -77.93
C ARG A 357 -62.88 22.80 -76.41
N PHE A 358 -62.60 23.95 -75.82
CA PHE A 358 -62.90 24.26 -74.43
C PHE A 358 -64.37 24.69 -74.29
N THR A 359 -65.05 24.24 -73.23
CA THR A 359 -66.39 24.72 -72.86
C THR A 359 -66.35 25.29 -71.45
N ALA A 360 -66.69 26.56 -71.28
CA ALA A 360 -66.64 27.23 -69.99
C ALA A 360 -67.57 26.52 -68.98
N PRO A 361 -67.05 25.91 -67.89
CA PRO A 361 -67.91 25.17 -66.95
C PRO A 361 -68.82 26.11 -66.13
N VAL A 362 -68.33 27.32 -65.87
CA VAL A 362 -69.02 28.37 -65.13
C VAL A 362 -68.81 29.73 -65.78
N ALA A 363 -69.71 30.68 -65.55
CA ALA A 363 -69.49 32.05 -65.99
C ALA A 363 -68.24 32.67 -65.30
N GLY A 364 -67.43 33.41 -66.04
CA GLY A 364 -66.18 33.96 -65.51
C GLY A 364 -65.34 34.69 -66.56
N VAL A 365 -64.20 35.19 -66.11
CA VAL A 365 -63.16 35.74 -66.98
C VAL A 365 -62.13 34.64 -67.20
N TYR A 366 -61.77 34.40 -68.45
CA TYR A 366 -60.84 33.36 -68.85
C TYR A 366 -59.72 33.96 -69.70
N SER A 367 -58.49 33.53 -69.45
CA SER A 367 -57.34 33.85 -70.30
C SER A 367 -57.04 32.65 -71.18
N PHE A 368 -56.79 32.91 -72.47
CA PHE A 368 -56.34 31.92 -73.44
C PHE A 368 -55.03 32.39 -74.06
N THR A 369 -54.02 31.55 -73.97
CA THR A 369 -52.71 31.79 -74.55
C THR A 369 -52.40 30.74 -75.59
N VAL A 370 -52.09 31.19 -76.80
CA VAL A 370 -51.67 30.33 -77.92
C VAL A 370 -50.20 30.55 -78.15
N THR A 371 -49.43 29.46 -78.14
CA THR A 371 -48.00 29.43 -78.48
C THR A 371 -47.78 28.39 -79.55
N ALA A 372 -47.31 28.78 -80.73
CA ALA A 372 -47.09 27.85 -81.83
C ALA A 372 -45.93 28.26 -82.73
N THR A 373 -45.44 27.33 -83.54
CA THR A 373 -44.44 27.56 -84.56
C THR A 373 -44.82 26.89 -85.88
N SER A 374 -44.26 27.39 -86.97
CA SER A 374 -44.40 26.81 -88.31
C SER A 374 -43.20 27.16 -89.19
N ASN A 375 -43.08 26.50 -90.33
CA ASN A 375 -42.11 26.90 -91.37
C ASN A 375 -42.61 28.16 -92.12
N LEU A 376 -41.81 28.69 -93.05
CA LEU A 376 -42.06 29.94 -93.83
C LEU A 376 -43.46 30.09 -94.49
N ASN A 377 -44.25 29.01 -94.59
CA ASN A 377 -45.62 29.00 -95.12
C ASN A 377 -46.65 28.58 -94.05
N GLY A 378 -46.56 29.14 -92.85
CA GLY A 378 -47.48 28.81 -91.75
C GLY A 378 -48.94 29.20 -92.02
N ALA A 379 -49.87 28.31 -91.70
CA ALA A 379 -51.30 28.57 -91.87
C ALA A 379 -51.80 29.64 -90.87
N PRO A 380 -52.64 30.61 -91.28
CA PRO A 380 -53.36 31.48 -90.34
C PRO A 380 -54.21 30.67 -89.35
N ILE A 381 -54.03 30.92 -88.05
CA ILE A 381 -54.90 30.39 -86.99
C ILE A 381 -55.62 31.53 -86.27
N LYS A 382 -56.83 31.24 -85.79
CA LYS A 382 -57.67 32.17 -85.03
C LYS A 382 -58.28 31.45 -83.83
N LEU A 383 -58.62 32.19 -82.79
CA LEU A 383 -59.55 31.70 -81.78
C LEU A 383 -60.97 31.99 -82.24
N ARG A 384 -61.80 30.96 -82.34
CA ARG A 384 -63.24 31.11 -82.47
C ARG A 384 -63.85 31.05 -81.07
N VAL A 385 -64.49 32.13 -80.68
CA VAL A 385 -65.12 32.28 -79.37
C VAL A 385 -66.61 32.45 -79.58
N THR A 386 -67.41 31.57 -78.97
CA THR A 386 -68.87 31.72 -78.90
C THR A 386 -69.22 32.39 -77.58
N SER A 387 -69.66 33.64 -77.64
CA SER A 387 -70.26 34.34 -76.50
C SER A 387 -71.43 35.18 -76.99
N GLY A 388 -72.62 34.58 -76.98
CA GLY A 388 -73.82 35.11 -77.66
C GLY A 388 -73.77 35.06 -79.19
N SER A 389 -72.63 35.35 -79.81
CA SER A 389 -72.32 35.16 -81.23
C SER A 389 -70.93 34.54 -81.42
N SER A 390 -70.67 33.95 -82.60
CA SER A 390 -69.36 33.37 -82.95
C SER A 390 -68.44 34.44 -83.54
N ASN A 391 -67.39 34.81 -82.81
CA ASN A 391 -66.40 35.80 -83.24
C ASN A 391 -65.04 35.15 -83.44
N LEU A 392 -64.26 35.68 -84.39
CA LEU A 392 -62.93 35.18 -84.73
C LEU A 392 -61.86 36.20 -84.35
N TYR A 393 -60.87 35.73 -83.60
CA TYR A 393 -59.74 36.55 -83.12
C TYR A 393 -58.44 36.00 -83.73
N THR A 394 -57.82 36.77 -84.61
CA THR A 394 -56.58 36.39 -85.28
C THR A 394 -55.45 36.26 -84.27
N ILE A 395 -54.75 35.12 -84.28
CA ILE A 395 -53.52 34.95 -83.50
C ILE A 395 -52.38 35.64 -84.25
N LYS A 396 -51.68 36.54 -83.55
CA LYS A 396 -50.52 37.25 -84.11
C LYS A 396 -49.44 36.29 -84.56
N ARG A 397 -48.85 36.61 -85.72
CA ARG A 397 -47.74 35.89 -86.33
C ARG A 397 -46.55 36.82 -86.44
N THR A 398 -45.40 36.38 -85.96
CA THR A 398 -44.15 37.16 -85.99
C THR A 398 -43.06 36.32 -86.61
N GLN A 399 -42.31 36.93 -87.52
CA GLN A 399 -41.15 36.34 -88.14
C GLN A 399 -39.94 37.23 -87.85
N GLU A 400 -38.87 36.64 -87.34
CA GLU A 400 -37.59 37.35 -87.24
C GLU A 400 -36.95 37.48 -88.64
N PHE A 401 -36.27 38.59 -88.89
CA PHE A 401 -35.64 38.84 -90.18
C PHE A 401 -34.66 37.70 -90.54
N ALA A 402 -34.87 37.08 -91.71
CA ALA A 402 -34.10 35.93 -92.23
C ALA A 402 -34.20 34.59 -91.47
N ALA A 403 -35.16 34.42 -90.54
CA ALA A 403 -35.42 33.13 -89.89
C ALA A 403 -36.43 32.26 -90.69
N PRO A 404 -36.21 30.93 -90.81
CA PRO A 404 -37.11 30.03 -91.52
C PRO A 404 -38.35 29.61 -90.72
N ILE A 405 -38.60 30.23 -89.57
CA ILE A 405 -39.67 29.89 -88.61
C ILE A 405 -40.59 31.09 -88.41
N LEU A 406 -41.89 30.83 -88.44
CA LEU A 406 -42.94 31.78 -88.09
C LEU A 406 -43.51 31.42 -86.71
N ASN A 407 -43.47 32.36 -85.78
CA ASN A 407 -43.94 32.19 -84.40
C ASN A 407 -45.36 32.73 -84.23
N TYR A 408 -46.17 32.03 -83.46
CA TYR A 408 -47.52 32.40 -83.07
C TYR A 408 -47.51 32.61 -81.56
N LEU A 409 -47.81 33.84 -81.14
CA LEU A 409 -47.91 34.17 -79.73
C LEU A 409 -49.00 35.21 -79.55
N ASP A 410 -50.08 34.82 -78.89
CA ASP A 410 -51.07 35.76 -78.41
C ASP A 410 -51.66 35.27 -77.08
N SER A 411 -51.98 36.23 -76.22
CA SER A 411 -52.72 35.97 -74.98
C SER A 411 -53.89 36.92 -74.94
N THR A 412 -55.09 36.35 -74.84
CA THR A 412 -56.35 37.08 -74.93
C THR A 412 -57.25 36.71 -73.77
N ILE A 413 -58.04 37.67 -73.32
CA ILE A 413 -58.93 37.51 -72.17
C ILE A 413 -60.36 37.69 -72.65
N PHE A 414 -61.23 36.74 -72.33
CA PHE A 414 -62.65 36.78 -72.65
C PHE A 414 -63.49 36.63 -71.38
N LYS A 415 -64.60 37.36 -71.32
CA LYS A 415 -65.66 37.08 -70.35
C LYS A 415 -66.62 36.07 -71.00
N LEU A 416 -66.74 34.89 -70.40
CA LEU A 416 -67.54 33.77 -70.92
C LEU A 416 -68.67 33.44 -69.96
N ASN A 417 -69.83 33.06 -70.50
CA ASN A 417 -70.91 32.43 -69.74
C ASN A 417 -70.69 30.91 -69.66
N ALA A 418 -71.38 30.23 -68.74
CA ALA A 418 -71.35 28.77 -68.70
C ALA A 418 -71.89 28.20 -70.03
N GLY A 419 -71.14 27.29 -70.66
CA GLY A 419 -71.47 26.70 -71.96
C GLY A 419 -70.90 27.45 -73.19
N ASP A 420 -70.35 28.66 -73.02
CA ASP A 420 -69.61 29.34 -74.09
C ASP A 420 -68.36 28.53 -74.45
N THR A 421 -67.99 28.48 -75.74
CA THR A 421 -66.89 27.64 -76.22
C THR A 421 -65.76 28.46 -76.83
N VAL A 422 -64.53 27.96 -76.65
CA VAL A 422 -63.34 28.48 -77.31
C VAL A 422 -62.67 27.34 -78.05
N GLU A 423 -62.43 27.54 -79.34
CA GLU A 423 -61.74 26.57 -80.19
C GLU A 423 -60.71 27.27 -81.07
N LEU A 424 -59.60 26.58 -81.32
CA LEU A 424 -58.58 27.06 -82.24
C LEU A 424 -58.96 26.60 -83.65
N VAL A 425 -59.04 27.54 -84.59
CA VAL A 425 -59.42 27.26 -85.97
C VAL A 425 -58.30 27.66 -86.93
N VAL A 426 -58.19 26.94 -88.03
CA VAL A 426 -57.21 27.18 -89.10
C VAL A 426 -57.89 27.54 -90.41
N THR A 427 -57.30 28.50 -91.12
CA THR A 427 -57.61 28.77 -92.53
C THR A 427 -56.37 28.47 -93.35
N SER A 428 -56.47 27.56 -94.32
CA SER A 428 -55.32 27.06 -95.08
C SER A 428 -55.77 26.57 -96.45
N SER A 429 -55.01 26.89 -97.50
CA SER A 429 -55.34 26.49 -98.88
C SER A 429 -54.15 25.93 -99.66
N ALA A 430 -52.95 25.96 -99.09
CA ALA A 430 -51.75 25.42 -99.72
C ALA A 430 -51.30 24.10 -99.09
N LEU A 431 -50.84 23.18 -99.94
CA LEU A 431 -50.24 21.92 -99.52
C LEU A 431 -48.99 22.19 -98.67
N GLY A 432 -48.89 21.53 -97.52
CA GLY A 432 -47.71 21.57 -96.66
C GLY A 432 -47.65 22.75 -95.70
N GLU A 433 -48.65 23.64 -95.66
CA GLU A 433 -48.78 24.60 -94.57
C GLU A 433 -48.94 23.84 -93.25
N ASN A 434 -48.14 24.20 -92.24
CA ASN A 434 -48.14 23.53 -90.95
C ASN A 434 -48.22 24.53 -89.80
N VAL A 435 -48.73 24.11 -88.65
CA VAL A 435 -48.64 24.85 -87.38
C VAL A 435 -48.67 23.86 -86.22
N VAL A 436 -47.69 23.95 -85.31
CA VAL A 436 -47.59 23.08 -84.13
C VAL A 436 -47.44 23.93 -82.88
N GLY A 437 -48.23 23.64 -81.85
CA GLY A 437 -48.20 24.46 -80.65
C GLY A 437 -49.06 23.93 -79.52
N SER A 438 -49.27 24.80 -78.54
CA SER A 438 -50.10 24.57 -77.37
C SER A 438 -51.12 25.69 -77.21
N LEU A 439 -52.31 25.31 -76.73
CA LEU A 439 -53.34 26.21 -76.22
C LEU A 439 -53.40 26.01 -74.71
N PHE A 440 -53.15 27.09 -73.97
CA PHE A 440 -53.37 27.14 -72.53
C PHE A 440 -54.59 28.00 -72.24
N GLY A 441 -55.46 27.54 -71.34
CA GLY A 441 -56.56 28.34 -70.85
C GLY A 441 -56.73 28.20 -69.35
N SER A 442 -57.14 29.28 -68.69
CA SER A 442 -57.46 29.25 -67.25
C SER A 442 -58.52 30.27 -66.90
N LYS A 443 -59.31 29.99 -65.86
CA LYS A 443 -60.17 30.98 -65.24
C LYS A 443 -59.32 31.91 -64.37
N LEU A 444 -59.56 33.22 -64.50
CA LEU A 444 -58.91 34.26 -63.70
C LEU A 444 -59.66 34.57 -62.41
#